data_AF-A0A3P6CB48-F1
#
_entry.id   AF-A0A3P6CB48-F1
#
_cell.length_a   1.000
_cell.length_b   1.000
_cell.length_c   1.000
_cell.angle_alpha   90.00
_cell.angle_beta   90.00
_cell.angle_gamma   90.00
#
_symmetry.space_group_name_H-M   'P 1'
#
loop_
_entity.id
_entity.type
_entity.pdbx_description
1 polymer ?
#
loop_
_entity_poly.entity_id
_entity_poly.type
_entity_poly.pdbx_seq_one_letter_code
_entity_poly.pdbx_strand_id
1 'polypeptide(L)'
;MSAYVSAECHSSSTVDPPSLIVFSGGTGFNGVVEELKKITTRVAHVLPVSDDGGSGPAVGDIRSRCLRLSDESTSEALAVRRLLGHRLPITLSSTISWKVTTLYGMVYQDPAEKQSELS
;
A
#
# COMPACT_ATOMS: atom_id res chain seq x y z
N MET A 1 49.93 34.87 31.78
CA MET A 1 49.12 34.10 30.82
C MET A 1 48.42 32.97 31.58
N SER A 2 47.09 33.04 31.72
CA SER A 2 46.30 31.98 32.35
C SER A 2 45.70 31.11 31.25
N ALA A 3 46.12 29.85 31.17
CA ALA A 3 45.59 28.90 30.19
C ALA A 3 44.17 28.50 30.61
N TYR A 4 43.18 28.85 29.78
CA TYR A 4 41.84 28.26 29.86
C TYR A 4 41.95 26.82 29.36
N VAL A 5 41.82 25.86 30.27
CA VAL A 5 41.56 24.47 29.89
C VAL A 5 40.05 24.36 29.68
N SER A 6 39.61 24.44 28.43
CA SER A 6 38.23 24.13 28.07
C SER A 6 38.10 22.60 28.06
N ALA A 7 37.38 22.06 29.04
CA ALA A 7 37.00 20.65 29.04
C ALA A 7 35.93 20.46 27.95
N GLU A 8 36.35 20.00 26.79
CA GLU A 8 35.47 19.64 25.69
C GLU A 8 34.74 18.31 26.05
N CYS A 9 33.59 18.41 26.72
CA CYS A 9 32.71 17.26 26.93
C CYS A 9 31.89 16.99 25.66
N HIS A 10 32.51 16.34 24.68
CA HIS A 10 31.78 15.73 23.56
C HIS A 10 31.08 14.45 24.03
N SER A 11 29.94 14.60 24.71
CA SER A 11 28.92 13.55 24.77
C SER A 11 27.79 13.89 23.81
N SER A 12 28.10 13.93 22.52
CA SER A 12 27.05 13.90 21.49
C SER A 12 26.58 12.46 21.34
N SER A 13 25.79 11.97 22.30
CA SER A 13 24.99 10.78 22.08
C SER A 13 23.82 11.18 21.20
N THR A 14 24.03 11.31 19.89
CA THR A 14 22.92 11.34 18.93
C THR A 14 22.23 9.99 19.04
N VAL A 15 21.16 9.92 19.83
CA VAL A 15 20.34 8.71 19.94
C VAL A 15 19.74 8.47 18.56
N ASP A 16 20.16 7.40 17.89
CA ASP A 16 19.60 7.02 16.60
C ASP A 16 18.07 6.87 16.72
N PRO A 17 17.29 7.35 15.73
CA PRO A 17 15.83 7.26 15.78
C PRO A 17 15.41 5.79 15.90
N PRO A 18 14.45 5.38 16.75
CA PRO A 18 14.19 3.97 17.06
C PRO A 18 13.81 3.12 15.84
N SER A 19 14.11 1.81 15.85
CA SER A 19 13.62 0.86 14.84
C SER A 19 12.40 0.10 15.35
N LEU A 20 11.33 0.02 14.57
CA LEU A 20 10.04 -0.53 14.98
C LEU A 20 9.52 -1.59 14.00
N ILE A 21 8.87 -2.64 14.52
CA ILE A 21 8.04 -3.56 13.75
C ILE A 21 6.59 -3.34 14.19
N VAL A 22 5.70 -3.12 13.24
CA VAL A 22 4.27 -2.90 13.48
C VAL A 22 3.45 -3.99 12.83
N PHE A 23 2.79 -4.80 13.65
CA PHE A 23 1.76 -5.73 13.22
C PHE A 23 0.41 -5.00 13.20
N SER A 24 -0.15 -4.76 12.02
CA SER A 24 -1.39 -3.99 11.87
C SER A 24 -2.21 -4.49 10.69
N GLY A 25 -3.54 -4.46 10.81
CA GLY A 25 -4.44 -4.63 9.67
C GLY A 25 -4.64 -3.34 8.88
N GLY A 26 -5.67 -3.30 8.05
CA GLY A 26 -6.03 -2.20 7.17
C GLY A 26 -6.33 -0.87 7.82
N THR A 27 -7.61 -0.49 7.83
CA THR A 27 -8.00 0.91 8.02
C THR A 27 -7.70 1.47 9.42
N GLY A 28 -7.71 0.62 10.45
CA GLY A 28 -7.53 1.04 11.84
C GLY A 28 -6.18 1.70 12.13
N PHE A 29 -5.10 1.29 11.47
CA PHE A 29 -3.76 1.86 11.72
C PHE A 29 -3.47 3.12 10.90
N ASN A 30 -4.36 3.49 9.98
CA ASN A 30 -4.13 4.58 9.02
C ASN A 30 -3.85 5.94 9.67
N GLY A 31 -4.53 6.26 10.77
CA GLY A 31 -4.33 7.52 11.48
C GLY A 31 -3.00 7.60 12.23
N VAL A 32 -2.38 6.46 12.53
CA VAL A 32 -1.14 6.39 13.33
C VAL A 32 0.10 6.50 12.44
N VAL A 33 0.01 6.14 11.16
CA VAL A 33 1.16 6.11 10.24
C VAL A 33 1.87 7.46 10.15
N GLU A 34 1.12 8.56 10.01
CA GLU A 34 1.71 9.90 9.87
C GLU A 34 2.38 10.38 11.17
N GLU A 35 1.81 10.04 12.32
CA GLU A 35 2.43 10.35 13.61
C GLU A 35 3.70 9.54 13.84
N LEU A 36 3.71 8.27 13.40
CA LEU A 36 4.88 7.40 13.55
C LEU A 36 6.08 7.91 12.75
N LYS A 37 5.86 8.45 11.54
CA LYS A 37 6.92 9.05 10.72
C LYS A 37 7.62 10.23 11.40
N LYS A 38 6.93 10.98 12.26
CA LYS A 38 7.53 12.09 13.02
C LYS A 38 8.53 11.60 14.06
N ILE A 39 8.40 10.34 14.49
CA ILE A 39 9.25 9.71 15.50
C ILE A 39 10.40 8.95 14.84
N THR A 40 10.11 8.18 13.79
CA THR A 40 11.11 7.40 13.05
C THR A 40 10.60 6.98 11.68
N THR A 41 11.51 6.88 10.71
CA THR A 41 11.26 6.28 9.39
C THR A 41 11.64 4.80 9.36
N ARG A 42 12.25 4.27 10.42
CA ARG A 42 12.73 2.88 10.50
C ARG A 42 11.63 1.94 10.97
N VAL A 43 10.57 1.81 10.17
CA VAL A 43 9.39 1.00 10.50
C VAL A 43 9.15 -0.10 9.48
N ALA A 44 9.13 -1.35 9.93
CA ALA A 44 8.67 -2.48 9.13
C ALA A 44 7.20 -2.77 9.46
N HIS A 45 6.33 -2.67 8.44
CA HIS A 45 4.90 -2.95 8.58
C HIS A 45 4.59 -4.39 8.15
N VAL A 46 4.00 -5.17 9.06
CA VAL A 46 3.50 -6.51 8.79
C VAL A 46 1.99 -6.43 8.62
N LEU A 47 1.51 -6.67 7.40
CA LEU A 47 0.10 -6.62 7.03
C LEU A 47 -0.43 -8.05 6.81
N PRO A 48 -1.48 -8.50 7.52
CA PRO A 48 -2.04 -9.84 7.35
C PRO A 48 -2.67 -10.01 5.95
N VAL A 49 -2.59 -11.23 5.40
CA VAL A 49 -2.96 -11.53 4.00
C VAL A 49 -4.47 -11.79 3.81
N SER A 50 -5.26 -11.83 4.88
CA SER A 50 -6.64 -12.38 4.90
C SER A 50 -7.77 -11.35 4.73
N ASP A 51 -7.52 -10.15 4.19
CA ASP A 51 -8.60 -9.17 4.00
C ASP A 51 -9.45 -9.47 2.74
N ASP A 52 -10.64 -10.04 2.91
CA ASP A 52 -11.57 -10.45 1.84
C ASP A 52 -12.33 -9.27 1.16
N GLY A 53 -11.85 -8.04 1.31
CA GLY A 53 -12.51 -6.83 0.83
C GLY A 53 -12.46 -6.64 -0.70
N GLY A 54 -13.38 -7.25 -1.45
CA GLY A 54 -13.92 -6.82 -2.77
C GLY A 54 -12.95 -6.51 -3.93
N SER A 55 -11.64 -6.62 -3.74
CA SER A 55 -10.60 -6.23 -4.70
C SER A 55 -9.32 -7.09 -4.58
N GLY A 56 -9.46 -8.30 -4.05
CA GLY A 56 -8.39 -9.27 -3.84
C GLY A 56 -7.74 -9.18 -2.44
N PRO A 57 -7.35 -10.33 -1.85
CA PRO A 57 -6.86 -10.40 -0.49
C PRO A 57 -5.66 -9.46 -0.23
N ALA A 58 -5.74 -8.64 0.82
CA ALA A 58 -4.68 -7.76 1.35
C ALA A 58 -4.09 -6.67 0.42
N VAL A 59 -4.46 -6.62 -0.86
CA VAL A 59 -4.00 -5.57 -1.80
C VAL A 59 -4.44 -4.18 -1.35
N GLY A 60 -5.64 -4.07 -0.77
CA GLY A 60 -6.18 -2.81 -0.25
C GLY A 60 -5.30 -2.22 0.86
N ASP A 61 -4.86 -3.07 1.78
CA ASP A 61 -4.06 -2.67 2.95
C ASP A 61 -2.67 -2.22 2.54
N ILE A 62 -1.99 -3.00 1.70
CA ILE A 62 -0.67 -2.66 1.13
C ILE A 62 -0.77 -1.33 0.41
N ARG A 63 -1.77 -1.17 -0.47
CA ARG A 63 -1.96 0.08 -1.22
C ARG A 63 -2.17 1.27 -0.29
N SER A 64 -3.01 1.12 0.73
CA SER A 64 -3.29 2.18 1.69
C SER A 64 -2.05 2.58 2.50
N ARG A 65 -1.14 1.63 2.76
CA ARG A 65 0.09 1.86 3.50
C ARG A 65 1.14 2.52 2.60
N CYS A 66 1.32 2.03 1.37
CA CYS A 66 2.22 2.65 0.38
C CYS A 66 1.85 4.10 0.11
N LEU A 67 0.58 4.43 -0.09
CA LEU A 67 0.14 5.80 -0.37
C LEU A 67 0.40 6.78 0.78
N ARG A 68 0.34 6.28 2.01
CA ARG A 68 0.65 7.08 3.20
C ARG A 68 2.14 7.19 3.38
N LEU A 69 2.91 6.12 3.20
CA LEU A 69 4.37 6.15 3.36
C LEU A 69 5.13 6.78 2.18
N SER A 70 4.46 7.02 1.05
CA SER A 70 5.06 7.61 -0.14
C SER A 70 5.64 8.99 0.14
N ASP A 71 6.75 9.28 -0.52
CA ASP A 71 7.29 10.62 -0.59
C ASP A 71 6.34 11.56 -1.34
N GLU A 72 6.36 12.83 -0.96
CA GLU A 72 5.55 13.91 -1.56
C GLU A 72 6.44 15.10 -1.97
N SER A 73 7.76 14.96 -1.87
CA SER A 73 8.71 16.06 -2.09
C SER A 73 8.89 16.43 -3.57
N THR A 74 8.65 15.50 -4.49
CA THR A 74 8.84 15.70 -5.93
C THR A 74 7.53 15.60 -6.71
N SER A 75 7.48 16.26 -7.87
CA SER A 75 6.36 16.16 -8.80
C SER A 75 6.14 14.72 -9.30
N GLU A 76 7.22 13.97 -9.47
CA GLU A 76 7.19 12.56 -9.84
C GLU A 76 6.59 11.70 -8.72
N ALA A 77 7.04 11.88 -7.48
CA ALA A 77 6.49 11.16 -6.32
C ALA A 77 4.98 11.44 -6.15
N LEU A 78 4.56 12.68 -6.34
CA LEU A 78 3.15 13.07 -6.36
C LEU A 78 2.38 12.41 -7.51
N ALA A 79 2.96 12.29 -8.71
CA ALA A 79 2.34 11.62 -9.85
C ALA A 79 2.18 10.12 -9.60
N VAL A 80 3.20 9.44 -9.07
CA VAL A 80 3.15 8.03 -8.69
C VAL A 80 2.10 7.80 -7.61
N ARG A 81 2.05 8.65 -6.59
CA ARG A 81 1.03 8.58 -5.53
C ARG A 81 -0.37 8.74 -6.10
N ARG A 82 -0.60 9.68 -7.02
CA ARG A 82 -1.90 9.87 -7.69
C ARG A 82 -2.29 8.64 -8.51
N LEU A 83 -1.34 8.05 -9.24
CA LEU A 83 -1.56 6.83 -10.02
C LEU A 83 -1.94 5.66 -9.12
N LEU A 84 -1.20 5.41 -8.05
CA LEU A 84 -1.48 4.33 -7.08
C LEU A 84 -2.78 4.56 -6.29
N GLY A 85 -3.19 5.83 -6.12
CA GLY A 85 -4.43 6.23 -5.47
C GLY A 85 -5.65 6.12 -6.37
N HIS A 86 -5.46 6.01 -7.69
CA HIS A 86 -6.56 5.97 -8.64
C HIS A 86 -7.37 4.68 -8.50
N ARG A 87 -8.69 4.81 -8.39
CA ARG A 87 -9.63 3.70 -8.56
C ARG A 87 -10.34 3.91 -9.88
N LEU A 88 -10.41 2.84 -10.67
CA LEU A 88 -11.17 2.88 -11.92
C LEU A 88 -12.62 3.26 -11.64
N PRO A 89 -13.22 4.14 -12.45
CA PRO A 89 -14.64 4.45 -12.36
C PRO A 89 -15.48 3.18 -12.39
N ILE A 90 -16.51 3.12 -11.55
CA ILE A 90 -17.43 1.97 -11.45
C ILE A 90 -18.00 1.57 -12.81
N THR A 91 -18.31 2.55 -13.66
CA THR A 91 -18.83 2.34 -15.02
C THR A 91 -17.85 1.60 -15.94
N LEU A 92 -16.55 1.87 -15.81
CA LEU A 92 -15.48 1.20 -16.56
C LEU A 92 -15.15 -0.17 -15.97
N SER A 93 -15.20 -0.31 -14.64
CA SER A 93 -14.98 -1.58 -13.94
C SER A 93 -16.02 -2.63 -14.34
N SER A 94 -17.31 -2.27 -14.32
CA SER A 94 -18.37 -3.15 -14.81
C SER A 94 -18.22 -3.44 -16.30
N THR A 95 -17.75 -2.46 -17.08
CA THR A 95 -17.57 -2.61 -18.53
C THR A 95 -16.48 -3.60 -18.91
N ILE A 96 -15.34 -3.52 -18.23
CA ILE A 96 -14.22 -4.46 -18.42
C ILE A 96 -14.64 -5.85 -17.92
N SER A 97 -15.34 -5.93 -16.79
CA SER A 97 -15.81 -7.20 -16.24
C SER A 97 -16.69 -7.96 -17.24
N TRP A 98 -17.72 -7.34 -17.81
CA TRP A 98 -18.56 -8.05 -18.78
C TRP A 98 -17.79 -8.41 -20.04
N LYS A 99 -16.90 -7.54 -20.54
CA LYS A 99 -16.09 -7.83 -21.73
C LYS A 99 -15.18 -9.03 -21.53
N VAL A 100 -14.49 -9.10 -20.38
CA VAL A 100 -13.62 -10.23 -20.04
C VAL A 100 -14.43 -11.49 -19.88
N THR A 101 -15.55 -11.47 -19.14
CA THR A 101 -16.43 -12.63 -18.98
C THR A 101 -17.00 -13.11 -20.31
N THR A 102 -17.43 -12.20 -21.20
CA THR A 102 -17.94 -12.53 -22.53
C THR A 102 -16.85 -13.15 -23.41
N LEU A 103 -15.64 -12.58 -23.45
CA LEU A 103 -14.53 -13.16 -24.21
C LEU A 103 -14.11 -14.52 -23.66
N TYR A 104 -14.07 -14.68 -22.34
CA TYR A 104 -13.75 -15.96 -21.71
C TYR A 104 -14.81 -17.01 -22.03
N GLY A 105 -16.10 -16.65 -21.96
CA GLY A 105 -17.21 -17.52 -22.40
C GLY A 105 -17.12 -17.87 -23.88
N MET A 106 -16.81 -16.91 -24.76
CA MET A 106 -16.66 -17.19 -26.21
C MET A 106 -15.46 -18.07 -26.55
N VAL A 107 -14.40 -18.04 -25.74
CA VAL A 107 -13.17 -18.83 -25.96
C VAL A 107 -13.24 -20.21 -25.31
N TYR A 108 -13.96 -20.34 -24.18
CA TYR A 108 -14.02 -21.56 -23.38
C TYR A 108 -15.38 -22.28 -23.39
N GLN A 109 -16.41 -21.80 -24.10
CA GLN A 109 -17.63 -22.60 -24.25
C GLN A 109 -17.31 -23.85 -25.07
N ASP A 110 -17.40 -25.01 -24.42
CA ASP A 110 -17.24 -26.31 -25.04
C ASP A 110 -18.39 -26.53 -26.05
N PRO A 111 -18.10 -26.80 -27.34
CA PRO A 111 -19.14 -27.10 -28.33
C PRO A 111 -20.02 -28.30 -27.99
N ALA A 112 -19.63 -29.15 -27.02
CA ALA A 112 -20.41 -30.29 -26.57
C ALA A 112 -21.67 -29.93 -25.75
N GLU A 113 -21.75 -28.75 -25.14
CA GLU A 113 -22.87 -28.38 -24.27
C GLU A 113 -24.15 -27.99 -25.05
N LYS A 114 -24.03 -27.71 -26.36
CA LYS A 114 -25.18 -27.35 -27.20
C LYS A 114 -26.04 -28.52 -27.69
N GLN A 115 -25.64 -29.77 -27.47
CA GLN A 115 -26.44 -30.93 -27.92
C GLN A 115 -27.40 -31.48 -26.84
N SER A 116 -27.27 -31.09 -25.57
CA SER A 116 -28.16 -31.58 -24.50
C SER A 116 -29.42 -30.74 -24.26
N GLU A 117 -29.53 -29.53 -24.83
CA GLU A 117 -30.74 -28.68 -24.74
C GLU A 117 -31.71 -28.84 -25.92
N LEU A 118 -31.40 -29.71 -26.89
CA LEU A 118 -32.24 -29.98 -28.07
C LEU A 118 -32.85 -31.40 -28.08
N SER A 119 -32.87 -32.09 -26.93
CA SER A 119 -33.57 -33.39 -26.77
C SER A 119 -34.70 -33.35 -25.77
#